data_AF-A0A6A1QA35-F1
#
_entry.id   AF-A0A6A1QA35-F1
#
_cell.length_a   1.000
_cell.length_b   1.000
_cell.length_c   1.000
_cell.angle_alpha   90.00
_cell.angle_beta   90.00
_cell.angle_gamma   90.00
#
_symmetry.space_group_name_H-M   'P 1'
#
loop_
_entity.id
_entity.type
_entity.pdbx_description
1 polymer ?
#
loop_
_entity_poly.entity_id
_entity_poly.type
_entity_poly.pdbx_seq_one_letter_code
_entity_poly.pdbx_strand_id
1 'polypeptide(L)'
;MESAKPCPVQVVLVQKDQHAFELEEKALASILLQEHIRDLDVVVVSVAGAFRKGKSFFLDFMLRYLYFQKEGGRSNWLGDPEEPLTGFSWRGGSDPETTGIQIWSEVFTVEKPDGKKVAVVLMDTQGAFDSQSTVKDCATIFALSTMTSSVQ
;
A
#
# COMPACT_ATOMS: atom_id res chain seq x y z
N MET A 1 3.55 23.13 11.41
CA MET A 1 4.17 21.79 11.40
C MET A 1 4.36 21.42 9.95
N GLU A 2 5.60 21.25 9.50
CA GLU A 2 5.82 20.67 8.17
C GLU A 2 5.09 19.32 8.12
N SER A 3 4.19 19.16 7.15
CA SER A 3 3.61 17.86 6.85
C SER A 3 4.76 16.94 6.47
N ALA A 4 5.00 15.88 7.26
CA ALA A 4 5.99 14.88 6.92
C ALA A 4 5.72 14.34 5.51
N LYS A 5 6.78 14.10 4.73
CA LYS A 5 6.66 13.57 3.37
C LYS A 5 5.93 12.22 3.42
N PRO A 6 4.91 11.99 2.55
CA PRO A 6 4.24 10.70 2.45
C PRO A 6 5.23 9.56 2.21
N CYS A 7 5.00 8.46 2.92
CA CYS A 7 5.86 7.29 2.95
C CYS A 7 5.05 5.99 3.17
N PRO A 8 5.64 4.81 2.89
CA PRO A 8 5.03 3.54 3.24
C PRO A 8 5.09 3.31 4.76
N VAL A 9 3.99 2.86 5.35
CA VAL A 9 3.87 2.59 6.79
C VAL A 9 3.55 1.12 7.01
N GLN A 10 4.39 0.48 7.82
CA GLN A 10 4.20 -0.90 8.23
C GLN A 10 2.98 -1.01 9.16
N VAL A 11 2.02 -1.86 8.78
CA VAL A 11 0.80 -2.08 9.59
C VAL A 11 0.69 -3.51 10.10
N VAL A 12 1.25 -4.49 9.40
CA VAL A 12 1.36 -5.87 9.91
C VAL A 12 2.82 -6.29 9.86
N LEU A 13 3.43 -6.59 11.00
CA LEU A 13 4.77 -7.16 11.09
C LEU A 13 4.72 -8.68 11.12
N VAL A 14 5.75 -9.29 10.55
CA VAL A 14 5.96 -10.75 10.61
C VAL A 14 7.18 -11.02 11.46
N GLN A 15 6.96 -11.60 12.63
CA GLN A 15 8.05 -12.08 13.49
C GLN A 15 8.47 -13.47 13.00
N LYS A 16 9.42 -13.51 12.05
CA LYS A 16 9.84 -14.74 11.36
C LYS A 16 10.29 -15.85 12.32
N ASP A 17 10.99 -15.49 13.39
CA ASP A 17 11.51 -16.46 14.37
C ASP A 17 10.41 -17.15 15.18
N GLN A 18 9.26 -16.49 15.35
CA GLN A 18 8.13 -16.99 16.13
C GLN A 18 6.92 -17.39 15.28
N HIS A 19 6.98 -17.20 13.95
CA HIS A 19 5.84 -17.33 13.03
C HIS A 19 4.58 -16.62 13.53
N ALA A 20 4.79 -15.42 14.11
CA ALA A 20 3.75 -14.59 14.71
C ALA A 20 3.55 -13.31 13.90
N PHE A 21 2.34 -12.75 14.00
CA PHE A 21 1.92 -11.53 13.33
C PHE A 21 1.56 -10.49 14.36
N GLU A 22 2.02 -9.26 14.15
CA GLU A 22 1.75 -8.14 15.03
C GLU A 22 1.13 -7.00 14.22
N LEU A 23 0.02 -6.45 14.74
CA LEU A 23 -0.67 -5.31 14.14
C LEU A 23 -0.15 -4.02 14.80
N GLU A 24 0.37 -3.10 14.00
CA GLU A 24 0.71 -1.74 14.45
C GLU A 24 -0.55 -0.89 14.53
N GLU A 25 -1.38 -1.16 15.52
CA GLU A 25 -2.69 -0.52 15.68
C GLU A 25 -2.57 1.01 15.74
N LYS A 26 -1.56 1.53 16.43
CA LYS A 26 -1.32 2.98 16.55
C LYS A 26 -0.99 3.61 15.20
N ALA A 27 -0.17 2.94 14.38
CA ALA A 27 0.21 3.44 13.06
C ALA A 27 -0.96 3.36 12.08
N LEU A 28 -1.73 2.27 12.12
CA LEU A 28 -2.93 2.12 11.31
C LEU A 28 -4.00 3.15 11.69
N ALA A 29 -4.25 3.34 12.99
CA ALA A 29 -5.20 4.30 13.52
C ALA A 29 -4.81 5.75 13.19
N SER A 30 -3.53 6.11 13.25
CA SER A 30 -3.07 7.46 12.91
C SER A 30 -3.30 7.80 11.44
N ILE A 31 -3.35 6.80 10.55
CA ILE A 31 -3.65 6.96 9.14
C ILE A 31 -5.16 6.97 8.91
N LEU A 32 -5.89 5.94 9.35
CA LEU A 32 -7.29 5.73 8.97
C LEU A 32 -8.31 6.53 9.79
N LEU A 33 -7.95 7.00 10.99
CA LEU A 33 -8.86 7.76 11.87
C LEU A 33 -8.68 9.28 11.75
N GLN A 34 -7.99 9.75 10.72
CA GLN A 34 -7.87 11.19 10.45
C GLN A 34 -9.26 11.80 10.19
N GLU A 35 -9.52 12.95 10.80
CA GLU A 35 -10.86 13.58 10.86
C GLU A 35 -11.50 13.78 9.48
N HIS A 36 -10.70 14.06 8.45
CA HIS A 36 -11.19 14.33 7.09
C HIS A 36 -11.52 13.07 6.25
N ILE A 37 -11.19 11.86 6.73
CA ILE A 37 -11.46 10.60 6.01
C ILE A 37 -12.22 9.55 6.83
N ARG A 38 -12.19 9.61 8.16
CA ARG A 38 -12.65 8.50 9.03
C ARG A 38 -14.12 8.13 8.85
N ASP A 39 -14.92 9.06 8.35
CA ASP A 39 -16.36 8.94 8.14
C ASP A 39 -16.70 8.66 6.65
N LEU A 40 -15.70 8.49 5.78
CA LEU A 40 -15.88 8.14 4.37
C LEU A 40 -15.89 6.62 4.17
N ASP A 41 -16.66 6.15 3.19
CA ASP A 41 -16.48 4.79 2.67
C ASP A 41 -15.03 4.64 2.16
N VAL A 42 -14.42 3.48 2.44
CA VAL A 42 -13.05 3.17 2.04
C VAL A 42 -13.02 2.22 0.84
N VAL A 43 -12.12 2.50 -0.10
CA VAL A 43 -11.67 1.62 -1.17
C VAL A 43 -10.24 1.24 -0.86
N VAL A 44 -9.99 -0.05 -0.69
CA VAL A 44 -8.66 -0.60 -0.42
C VAL A 44 -8.21 -1.38 -1.65
N VAL A 45 -7.13 -0.92 -2.26
CA VAL A 45 -6.48 -1.59 -3.40
C VAL A 45 -5.23 -2.27 -2.87
N SER A 46 -5.24 -3.59 -2.89
CA SER A 46 -4.10 -4.41 -2.51
C SER A 46 -3.47 -5.03 -3.74
N VAL A 47 -2.15 -5.21 -3.72
CA VAL A 47 -1.44 -6.01 -4.71
C VAL A 47 -0.73 -7.14 -3.99
N ALA A 48 -1.22 -8.36 -4.21
CA ALA A 48 -0.67 -9.58 -3.63
C ALA A 48 -0.22 -10.57 -4.72
N GLY A 49 0.78 -11.39 -4.41
CA GLY A 49 1.30 -12.37 -5.37
C GLY A 49 2.70 -12.84 -5.05
N ALA A 50 3.28 -13.58 -5.99
CA ALA A 50 4.61 -14.17 -5.82
C ALA A 50 5.70 -13.11 -5.56
N PHE A 51 6.71 -13.53 -4.81
CA PHE A 51 7.91 -12.75 -4.56
C PHE A 51 8.66 -12.39 -5.87
N ARG A 52 9.25 -11.18 -5.92
CA ARG A 52 9.97 -10.60 -7.09
C ARG A 52 9.19 -10.49 -8.40
N LYS A 53 7.90 -10.17 -8.34
CA LYS A 53 7.08 -9.93 -9.54
C LYS A 53 6.68 -8.46 -9.77
N GLY A 54 7.34 -7.52 -9.08
CA GLY A 54 7.15 -6.08 -9.33
C GLY A 54 5.90 -5.45 -8.70
N LYS A 55 5.42 -5.99 -7.56
CA LYS A 55 4.21 -5.49 -6.87
C LYS A 55 4.34 -4.03 -6.43
N SER A 56 5.36 -3.72 -5.64
CA SER A 56 5.64 -2.37 -5.14
C SER A 56 5.93 -1.39 -6.29
N PHE A 57 6.65 -1.83 -7.33
CA PHE A 57 6.85 -1.06 -8.57
C PHE A 57 5.53 -0.69 -9.27
N PHE A 58 4.58 -1.62 -9.34
CA PHE A 58 3.26 -1.34 -9.90
C PHE A 58 2.44 -0.38 -9.02
N LEU A 59 2.49 -0.55 -7.69
CA LEU A 59 1.85 0.36 -6.74
C LEU A 59 2.39 1.79 -6.83
N ASP A 60 3.68 1.97 -7.11
CA ASP A 60 4.24 3.31 -7.28
C ASP A 60 3.68 4.04 -8.52
N PHE A 61 3.32 3.32 -9.59
CA PHE A 61 2.58 3.93 -10.70
C PHE A 61 1.14 4.30 -10.31
N MET A 62 0.48 3.50 -9.46
CA MET A 62 -0.81 3.90 -8.89
C MET A 62 -0.68 5.16 -8.03
N LEU A 63 0.39 5.30 -7.25
CA LEU A 63 0.69 6.53 -6.51
C LEU A 63 0.82 7.72 -7.46
N ARG A 64 1.60 7.61 -8.54
CA ARG A 64 1.72 8.67 -9.56
C ARG A 64 0.35 9.08 -10.10
N TYR A 65 -0.50 8.11 -10.44
CA TYR A 65 -1.85 8.39 -10.93
C TYR A 65 -2.72 9.13 -9.89
N LEU A 66 -2.69 8.69 -8.63
CA LEU A 66 -3.49 9.28 -7.57
C LEU A 66 -3.03 10.70 -7.20
N TYR A 67 -1.71 10.95 -7.15
CA TYR A 67 -1.17 12.29 -6.97
C TYR A 67 -1.51 13.21 -8.14
N PHE A 68 -1.35 12.74 -9.37
CA PHE A 68 -1.74 13.47 -10.57
C PHE A 68 -3.23 13.88 -10.52
N GLN A 69 -4.12 12.96 -10.13
CA GLN A 69 -5.54 13.24 -10.01
C GLN A 69 -5.82 14.26 -8.89
N LYS A 70 -5.17 14.09 -7.72
CA LYS A 70 -5.28 14.99 -6.57
C LYS A 70 -4.89 16.44 -6.92
N GLU A 71 -3.87 16.60 -7.75
CA GLU A 71 -3.37 17.91 -8.20
C GLU A 71 -4.20 18.54 -9.33
N GLY A 72 -5.28 17.88 -9.77
CA GLY A 72 -6.13 18.37 -10.85
C GLY A 72 -5.48 18.23 -12.24
N GLY A 73 -4.58 17.27 -12.38
CA GLY A 73 -3.83 17.01 -13.60
C GLY A 73 -4.73 16.79 -14.81
N ARG A 74 -4.33 17.37 -15.95
CA ARG A 74 -5.11 17.34 -17.21
C ARG A 74 -4.48 16.48 -18.32
N SER A 75 -3.18 16.21 -18.26
CA SER A 75 -2.46 15.40 -19.24
C SER A 75 -1.19 14.77 -18.66
N ASN A 76 -0.85 13.56 -19.13
CA ASN A 76 0.37 12.81 -18.79
C ASN A 76 0.57 12.48 -17.30
N TRP A 77 -0.31 11.65 -16.74
CA TRP A 77 -0.18 11.16 -15.36
C TRP A 77 1.06 10.27 -15.12
N LEU A 78 1.66 9.72 -16.19
CA LEU A 78 2.79 8.79 -16.08
C LEU A 78 4.07 9.48 -15.57
N GLY A 79 4.11 10.80 -15.65
CA GLY A 79 5.25 11.63 -15.24
C GLY A 79 6.24 11.87 -16.38
N ASP A 80 7.35 12.52 -16.04
CA ASP A 80 8.49 12.70 -16.93
C ASP A 80 9.21 11.34 -17.10
N PRO A 81 9.59 10.94 -18.33
CA PRO A 81 10.41 9.74 -18.55
C PRO A 81 11.72 9.69 -17.74
N GLU A 82 12.28 10.84 -17.40
CA GLU A 82 13.53 10.96 -16.63
C GLU A 82 13.27 11.06 -15.11
N GLU A 83 12.01 11.19 -14.68
CA GLU A 83 11.67 11.25 -13.26
C GLU A 83 11.74 9.84 -12.62
N PRO A 84 12.52 9.66 -11.54
CA PRO A 84 12.57 8.39 -10.83
C PRO A 84 11.22 8.01 -10.23
N LEU A 85 10.90 6.71 -10.25
CA LEU A 85 9.72 6.19 -9.58
C LEU A 85 10.00 6.08 -8.07
N THR A 86 9.18 6.76 -7.25
CA THR A 86 9.32 6.78 -5.80
C THR A 86 8.00 6.44 -5.14
N GLY A 87 8.06 5.81 -3.96
CA GLY A 87 6.89 5.32 -3.27
C GLY A 87 7.24 4.25 -2.26
N PHE A 88 6.62 3.07 -2.41
CA PHE A 88 6.99 1.87 -1.69
C PHE A 88 8.43 1.46 -2.02
N SER A 89 9.14 0.84 -1.07
CA SER A 89 10.51 0.40 -1.35
C SER A 89 10.50 -0.73 -2.37
N TRP A 90 11.24 -0.55 -3.47
CA TRP A 90 11.49 -1.60 -4.44
C TRP A 90 12.92 -1.51 -4.96
N ARG A 91 13.50 -2.67 -5.26
CA ARG A 91 14.82 -2.79 -5.88
C ARG A 91 14.89 -4.03 -6.75
N GLY A 92 15.88 -4.12 -7.64
CA GLY A 92 16.26 -5.39 -8.27
C GLY A 92 16.88 -6.39 -7.27
N GLY A 93 17.26 -7.58 -7.75
CA GLY A 93 17.98 -8.60 -6.98
C GLY A 93 17.13 -9.81 -6.55
N SER A 94 17.70 -10.66 -5.68
CA SER A 94 17.06 -11.89 -5.18
C SER A 94 16.45 -11.76 -3.79
N ASP A 95 16.86 -10.77 -2.98
CA ASP A 95 16.47 -10.72 -1.56
C ASP A 95 15.11 -10.06 -1.33
N PRO A 96 14.32 -10.50 -0.33
CA PRO A 96 13.08 -9.85 0.06
C PRO A 96 13.23 -8.36 0.36
N GLU A 97 12.21 -7.59 -0.02
CA GLU A 97 12.14 -6.15 0.24
C GLU A 97 10.97 -5.86 1.18
N THR A 98 9.73 -6.10 0.72
CA THR A 98 8.53 -5.95 1.55
C THR A 98 8.35 -7.15 2.48
N THR A 99 8.20 -6.89 3.78
CA THR A 99 7.83 -7.90 4.80
C THR A 99 6.48 -7.51 5.39
N GLY A 100 5.60 -8.48 5.67
CA GLY A 100 4.26 -8.21 6.20
C GLY A 100 3.34 -7.41 5.26
N ILE A 101 2.64 -6.41 5.81
CA ILE A 101 1.74 -5.52 5.06
C ILE A 101 2.11 -4.07 5.35
N GLN A 102 2.25 -3.28 4.29
CA GLN A 102 2.44 -1.83 4.32
C GLN A 102 1.26 -1.12 3.66
N ILE A 103 0.90 0.06 4.16
CA ILE A 103 -0.03 0.97 3.48
C ILE A 103 0.64 2.31 3.24
N TRP A 104 0.16 3.05 2.24
CA TRP A 104 0.61 4.43 2.04
C TRP A 104 0.06 5.34 3.15
N SER A 105 0.91 6.18 3.75
CA SER A 105 0.51 7.07 4.86
C SER A 105 -0.50 8.15 4.45
N GLU A 106 -0.52 8.53 3.18
CA GLU A 106 -1.48 9.48 2.66
C GLU A 106 -2.68 8.77 2.04
N VAL A 107 -3.87 9.01 2.60
CA VAL A 107 -5.12 8.46 2.09
C VAL A 107 -5.72 9.45 1.09
N PHE A 108 -6.03 8.97 -0.12
CA PHE A 108 -6.53 9.84 -1.18
C PHE A 108 -8.04 9.96 -1.10
N THR A 109 -8.57 11.18 -1.13
CA THR A 109 -10.02 11.39 -1.26
C THR A 109 -10.37 11.53 -2.73
N VAL A 110 -11.19 10.62 -3.25
CA VAL A 110 -11.61 10.60 -4.66
C VAL A 110 -13.12 10.80 -4.75
N GLU A 111 -13.55 11.70 -5.63
CA GLU A 111 -14.95 11.91 -5.94
C GLU A 111 -15.38 10.96 -7.06
N LYS A 112 -16.39 10.13 -6.78
CA LYS A 112 -17.00 9.23 -7.75
C LYS A 112 -17.89 10.00 -8.73
N PRO A 113 -18.25 9.41 -9.89
CA PRO A 113 -19.15 10.05 -10.86
C PRO A 113 -20.53 10.42 -10.31
N ASP A 114 -20.97 9.78 -9.22
CA ASP A 114 -22.21 10.08 -8.50
C ASP A 114 -22.07 11.24 -7.49
N GLY A 115 -20.89 11.87 -7.39
CA GLY A 115 -20.56 12.94 -6.45
C GLY A 115 -20.18 12.45 -5.05
N LYS A 116 -20.23 11.15 -4.76
CA LYS A 116 -19.82 10.61 -3.45
C LYS A 116 -18.31 10.60 -3.33
N LYS A 117 -17.79 11.13 -2.21
CA LYS A 117 -16.37 11.04 -1.86
C LYS A 117 -16.06 9.72 -1.16
N VAL A 118 -14.95 9.12 -1.53
CA VAL A 118 -14.41 7.90 -0.89
C VAL A 118 -12.94 8.08 -0.55
N ALA A 119 -12.50 7.38 0.50
CA ALA A 119 -11.11 7.26 0.87
C ALA A 119 -10.46 6.11 0.11
N VAL A 120 -9.34 6.33 -0.57
CA VAL A 120 -8.59 5.31 -1.31
C VAL A 120 -7.27 5.02 -0.60
N VAL A 121 -7.08 3.75 -0.24
CA VAL A 121 -5.87 3.23 0.42
C VAL A 121 -5.16 2.26 -0.51
N LEU A 122 -3.85 2.46 -0.68
CA LEU A 122 -2.97 1.51 -1.36
C LEU A 122 -2.26 0.62 -0.34
N MET A 123 -2.27 -0.69 -0.59
CA MET A 123 -1.70 -1.72 0.28
C MET A 123 -0.67 -2.56 -0.48
N ASP A 124 0.59 -2.51 -0.03
CA ASP A 124 1.64 -3.42 -0.49
C ASP A 124 1.79 -4.60 0.46
N THR A 125 2.01 -5.77 -0.10
CA THR A 125 2.07 -7.01 0.67
C THR A 125 3.36 -7.76 0.38
N GLN A 126 3.82 -8.49 1.40
CA GLN A 126 4.92 -9.41 1.26
C GLN A 126 4.64 -10.41 0.11
N GLY A 127 5.67 -10.67 -0.69
CA GLY A 127 5.60 -11.68 -1.74
C GLY A 127 5.50 -13.09 -1.17
N ALA A 128 4.57 -13.89 -1.70
CA ALA A 128 4.46 -15.29 -1.36
C ALA A 128 5.67 -16.09 -1.90
N PHE A 129 6.01 -17.19 -1.21
CA PHE A 129 7.03 -18.17 -1.60
C PHE A 129 8.46 -17.61 -1.67
N ASP A 130 8.84 -16.72 -0.74
CA ASP A 130 10.25 -16.39 -0.54
C ASP A 130 11.00 -17.52 0.19
N SER A 131 12.32 -17.44 0.28
CA SER A 131 13.17 -18.45 0.90
C SER A 131 13.12 -18.46 2.44
N GLN A 132 12.38 -17.53 3.06
CA GLN A 132 12.42 -17.27 4.50
C GLN A 132 11.05 -17.40 5.19
N SER A 133 9.97 -17.59 4.44
CA SER A 133 8.60 -17.63 4.96
C SER A 133 8.00 -19.02 4.84
N THR A 134 7.20 -19.38 5.83
CA THR A 134 6.44 -20.64 5.75
C THR A 134 5.20 -20.48 4.87
N VAL A 135 4.61 -21.62 4.48
CA VAL A 135 3.31 -21.64 3.80
C VAL A 135 2.23 -20.94 4.63
N LYS A 136 2.27 -21.13 5.96
CA LYS A 136 1.36 -20.47 6.90
C LYS A 136 1.54 -18.95 6.85
N ASP A 137 2.77 -18.47 6.75
CA ASP A 137 3.02 -17.03 6.74
C ASP A 137 2.49 -16.39 5.47
N CYS A 138 2.77 -17.00 4.32
CA CYS A 138 2.26 -16.55 3.03
C CYS A 138 0.73 -16.56 2.98
N ALA A 139 0.11 -17.64 3.47
CA ALA A 139 -1.34 -17.78 3.49
C ALA A 139 -2.00 -16.74 4.40
N THR A 140 -1.38 -16.42 5.55
CA THR A 140 -1.91 -15.42 6.49
C THR A 140 -1.90 -14.02 5.87
N ILE A 141 -0.78 -13.60 5.29
CA ILE A 141 -0.67 -12.29 4.61
C ILE A 141 -1.65 -12.19 3.44
N PHE A 142 -1.71 -13.24 2.61
CA PHE A 142 -2.62 -13.27 1.48
C PHE A 142 -4.10 -13.24 1.89
N ALA A 143 -4.47 -13.98 2.94
CA ALA A 143 -5.83 -13.99 3.44
C ALA A 143 -6.21 -12.62 4.05
N LEU A 144 -5.34 -12.03 4.88
CA LEU A 144 -5.58 -10.71 5.48
C LEU A 144 -5.74 -9.62 4.40
N SER A 145 -4.84 -9.58 3.42
CA SER A 145 -4.93 -8.59 2.35
C SER A 145 -6.22 -8.77 1.52
N THR A 146 -6.60 -10.01 1.21
CA THR A 146 -7.85 -10.30 0.48
C THR A 146 -9.10 -9.94 1.30
N MET A 147 -9.14 -10.22 2.60
CA MET A 147 -10.31 -9.94 3.45
C MET A 147 -10.52 -8.45 3.70
N THR A 148 -9.44 -7.67 3.68
CA THR A 148 -9.46 -6.23 3.98
C THR A 148 -9.46 -5.36 2.71
N SER A 149 -9.16 -5.94 1.55
CA SER A 149 -9.20 -5.23 0.29
C SER A 149 -10.57 -5.28 -0.39
N SER A 150 -10.91 -4.21 -1.10
CA SER A 150 -12.04 -4.20 -2.03
C SER A 150 -11.63 -4.63 -3.44
N VAL A 151 -10.33 -4.51 -3.75
CA VAL A 151 -9.70 -4.94 -5.00
C VAL A 151 -8.38 -5.62 -4.64
N GLN A 152 -8.17 -6.82 -5.18
CA GLN A 152 -6.99 -7.67 -4.96
C GLN A 152 -6.31 -7.99 -6.29
#